data_AF-A0A8J2VLC5-F1
#
_entry.id   AF-A0A8J2VLC5-F1
#
_cell.length_a   1.000
_cell.length_b   1.000
_cell.length_c   1.000
_cell.angle_alpha   90.00
_cell.angle_beta   90.00
_cell.angle_gamma   90.00
#
_symmetry.space_group_name_H-M   'P 1'
#
loop_
_entity.id
_entity.type
_entity.pdbx_description
1 polymer ?
#
loop_
_entity_poly.entity_id
_entity_poly.type
_entity_poly.pdbx_seq_one_letter_code
_entity_poly.pdbx_strand_id
1 'polypeptide(L)'
;MGWAGDVTAVGSRVAKEGRRLFRHHDGGSIAVIFALVAIPLIAFMGVALDYARASSMRTSMQEYSDAAALTAAVDKTNNAWNSLNEVLSQFREQHPDDFTSFSIITRWTSADEFEIAMSATMRTMILNALPGFGGDIPVSIRSVAKILPKPVKKPEVLFLDGDAADYNRIYVYCFDKNKKNEPDKGRRDLTAISDNAGTVYNYTMPGCTGDETLSVMLHNVAWAKNNRAAWEGPRDLYRYYSDTVIEDGIQKYDFGGSKILEAIVCDTLAQCKPKNQGGIIPTGSNRTPKPLDKECDEDKYIYYGWEDRPPPRDGSDSDYNDIRIIFQCPQNPEFMVVLYR
;
A
#
# COMPACT_ATOMS: atom_id res chain seq x y z
N MET A 1 -8.38 -22.81 -46.56
CA MET A 1 -8.03 -24.03 -47.31
C MET A 1 -6.52 -24.05 -47.53
N GLY A 2 -5.82 -25.08 -47.04
CA GLY A 2 -4.52 -25.51 -47.59
C GLY A 2 -3.24 -25.06 -46.90
N TRP A 3 -2.93 -25.56 -45.70
CA TRP A 3 -1.57 -25.64 -45.16
C TRP A 3 -1.44 -26.90 -44.28
N ALA A 4 -1.44 -28.08 -44.91
CA ALA A 4 -1.29 -29.38 -44.22
C ALA A 4 -0.35 -30.35 -44.97
N GLY A 5 0.51 -29.83 -45.86
CA GLY A 5 1.25 -30.64 -46.83
C GLY A 5 2.70 -31.00 -46.53
N ASP A 6 3.41 -30.28 -45.65
CA ASP A 6 4.88 -30.28 -45.72
C ASP A 6 5.64 -31.02 -44.60
N VAL A 7 5.00 -31.36 -43.48
CA VAL A 7 5.73 -31.98 -42.35
C VAL A 7 6.02 -33.47 -42.60
N THR A 8 5.15 -34.16 -43.32
CA THR A 8 5.31 -35.59 -43.69
C THR A 8 6.39 -35.80 -44.75
N ALA A 9 6.58 -34.82 -45.65
CA ALA A 9 7.56 -34.91 -46.74
C ALA A 9 9.00 -34.85 -46.23
N VAL A 10 9.29 -34.00 -45.24
CA VAL A 10 10.63 -33.86 -44.64
C VAL A 10 11.04 -35.13 -43.88
N GLY A 11 10.14 -35.69 -43.06
CA GLY A 11 10.38 -36.95 -42.35
C GLY A 11 10.64 -38.12 -43.29
N SER A 12 9.92 -38.17 -44.42
CA SER A 12 10.11 -39.22 -45.43
C SER A 12 11.46 -39.14 -46.15
N ARG A 13 11.98 -37.93 -46.38
CA ARG A 13 13.28 -37.72 -47.05
C ARG A 13 14.45 -38.04 -46.12
N VAL A 14 14.40 -37.62 -44.85
CA VAL A 14 15.42 -37.95 -43.85
C VAL A 14 15.47 -39.47 -43.60
N ALA A 15 14.30 -40.12 -43.51
CA ALA A 15 14.24 -41.58 -43.37
C ALA A 15 14.74 -42.35 -44.60
N LYS A 16 14.61 -41.77 -45.81
CA LYS A 16 15.07 -42.39 -47.07
C LYS A 16 16.58 -42.22 -47.29
N GLU A 17 17.12 -41.06 -46.94
CA GLU A 17 18.57 -40.77 -46.96
C GLU A 17 19.32 -41.58 -45.88
N GLY A 18 18.79 -41.65 -44.65
CA GLY A 18 19.35 -42.47 -43.58
C GLY A 18 19.43 -43.96 -43.97
N ARG A 19 18.37 -44.51 -44.57
CA ARG A 19 18.37 -45.90 -45.08
C ARG A 19 19.43 -46.18 -46.14
N ARG A 20 19.86 -45.17 -46.90
CA ARG A 20 20.88 -45.32 -47.93
C ARG A 20 22.30 -45.27 -47.34
N LEU A 21 22.52 -44.44 -46.33
CA LEU A 21 23.79 -44.38 -45.58
C LEU A 21 24.02 -45.63 -44.70
N PHE A 22 22.98 -46.18 -44.08
CA PHE A 22 23.09 -47.39 -43.25
C PHE A 22 23.17 -48.70 -44.05
N ARG A 23 22.87 -48.68 -45.36
CA ARG A 23 22.89 -49.89 -46.22
C ARG A 23 24.28 -50.32 -46.69
N HIS A 24 25.32 -49.52 -46.45
CA HIS A 24 26.66 -49.78 -47.00
C HIS A 24 27.72 -50.12 -45.96
N HIS A 25 27.33 -50.30 -44.69
CA HIS A 25 28.23 -50.71 -43.62
C HIS A 25 27.75 -52.03 -43.00
N ASP A 26 28.52 -53.10 -43.20
CA ASP A 26 28.27 -54.46 -42.67
C ASP A 26 28.50 -54.59 -41.14
N GLY A 27 28.52 -53.46 -40.41
CA GLY A 27 28.66 -53.40 -38.95
C GLY A 27 27.33 -53.07 -38.28
N GLY A 28 26.42 -54.05 -38.19
CA GLY A 28 25.09 -53.90 -37.56
C GLY A 28 25.12 -53.35 -36.12
N SER A 29 26.25 -53.47 -35.42
CA SER A 29 26.45 -52.95 -34.06
C SER A 29 26.30 -51.43 -33.97
N ILE A 30 26.69 -50.65 -34.99
CA ILE A 30 26.61 -49.18 -34.94
C ILE A 30 25.17 -48.71 -34.92
N ALA A 31 24.30 -49.33 -35.73
CA ALA A 31 22.88 -49.00 -35.77
C ALA A 31 22.17 -49.33 -34.44
N VAL A 32 22.56 -50.44 -33.80
CA VAL A 32 22.03 -50.84 -32.49
C VAL A 32 22.47 -49.87 -31.38
N ILE A 33 23.75 -49.49 -31.34
CA ILE A 33 24.26 -48.51 -30.37
C ILE A 33 23.59 -47.15 -30.58
N PHE A 34 23.48 -46.70 -31.84
CA PHE A 34 22.80 -45.45 -32.17
C PHE A 34 21.34 -45.45 -31.71
N ALA A 35 20.59 -46.53 -31.97
CA ALA A 35 19.20 -46.66 -31.54
C ALA A 35 19.06 -46.63 -30.00
N LEU A 36 19.98 -47.30 -29.28
CA LEU A 36 19.99 -47.32 -27.82
C LEU A 36 20.34 -45.96 -27.21
N VAL A 37 21.24 -45.20 -27.83
CA VAL A 37 21.64 -43.86 -27.37
C VAL A 37 20.65 -42.76 -27.79
N ALA A 38 19.94 -42.94 -28.89
CA ALA A 38 18.95 -41.97 -29.36
C ALA A 38 17.78 -41.81 -28.37
N ILE A 39 17.33 -42.89 -27.73
CA ILE A 39 16.23 -42.87 -26.76
C ILE A 39 16.51 -41.91 -25.59
N PRO A 40 17.62 -42.03 -24.81
CA PRO A 40 17.90 -41.12 -23.71
C PRO A 40 18.15 -39.69 -24.20
N LEU A 41 18.78 -39.48 -25.36
CA LEU A 41 19.00 -38.13 -25.91
C LEU A 41 17.67 -37.42 -26.23
N ILE A 42 16.74 -38.12 -26.88
CA ILE A 42 15.41 -37.57 -27.17
C ILE A 42 14.64 -37.30 -25.87
N ALA A 43 14.75 -38.19 -24.88
CA ALA A 43 14.13 -37.97 -23.57
C ALA A 43 14.67 -36.71 -22.88
N PHE A 44 15.99 -36.49 -22.88
CA PHE A 44 16.58 -35.27 -22.32
C PHE A 44 16.14 -34.00 -23.06
N MET A 45 16.04 -34.05 -24.39
CA MET A 45 15.49 -32.95 -25.18
C MET A 45 14.02 -32.66 -24.81
N GLY A 46 13.23 -33.72 -24.57
CA GLY A 46 11.86 -33.63 -24.09
C GLY A 46 11.74 -32.91 -22.76
N VAL A 47 12.53 -33.33 -21.76
CA VAL A 47 12.59 -32.66 -20.45
C VAL A 47 12.94 -31.19 -20.60
N ALA A 48 13.95 -30.88 -21.42
CA ALA A 48 14.40 -29.50 -21.62
C ALA A 48 13.30 -28.61 -22.21
N LEU A 49 12.55 -29.11 -23.21
CA LEU A 49 11.45 -28.36 -23.83
C LEU A 49 10.25 -28.21 -22.89
N ASP A 50 9.87 -29.27 -22.18
CA ASP A 50 8.77 -29.21 -21.21
C ASP A 50 9.11 -28.26 -20.04
N TYR A 51 10.37 -28.26 -19.57
CA TYR A 51 10.84 -27.32 -18.56
C TYR A 51 10.86 -25.88 -19.09
N ALA A 52 11.30 -25.66 -20.33
CA ALA A 52 11.28 -24.33 -20.94
C ALA A 52 9.86 -23.76 -21.04
N ARG A 53 8.88 -24.60 -21.41
CA ARG A 53 7.45 -24.23 -21.40
C ARG A 53 6.96 -23.91 -19.99
N ALA A 54 7.29 -24.74 -18.99
CA ALA A 54 6.91 -24.50 -17.60
C ALA A 54 7.51 -23.21 -17.04
N SER A 55 8.77 -22.93 -17.37
CA SER A 55 9.43 -21.67 -17.00
C SER A 55 8.78 -20.46 -17.68
N SER A 56 8.45 -20.55 -18.97
CA SER A 56 7.75 -19.48 -19.68
C SER A 56 6.39 -19.20 -19.05
N MET A 57 5.65 -20.26 -18.70
CA MET A 57 4.34 -20.14 -18.07
C MET A 57 4.43 -19.49 -16.69
N ARG A 58 5.43 -19.87 -15.89
CA ARG A 58 5.68 -19.26 -14.59
C ARG A 58 5.89 -17.75 -14.71
N THR A 59 6.66 -17.32 -15.71
CA THR A 59 6.87 -15.88 -15.97
C THR A 59 5.57 -15.18 -16.34
N SER A 60 4.78 -15.73 -17.26
CA SER A 60 3.47 -15.15 -17.62
C SER A 60 2.54 -15.05 -16.41
N MET A 61 2.40 -16.14 -15.63
CA MET A 61 1.58 -16.12 -14.41
C MET A 61 2.04 -15.04 -13.42
N GLN A 62 3.35 -14.86 -13.27
CA GLN A 62 3.91 -13.81 -12.41
C GLN A 62 3.56 -12.41 -12.93
N GLU A 63 3.66 -12.16 -14.23
CA GLU A 63 3.35 -10.85 -14.82
C GLU A 63 1.87 -10.47 -14.64
N TYR A 64 0.95 -11.41 -14.91
CA TYR A 64 -0.48 -11.19 -14.67
C TYR A 64 -0.80 -11.00 -13.18
N SER A 65 -0.18 -11.80 -12.32
CA SER A 65 -0.35 -11.73 -10.87
C SER A 65 0.13 -10.40 -10.30
N ASP A 66 1.27 -9.89 -10.76
CA ASP A 66 1.83 -8.62 -10.30
C ASP A 66 0.96 -7.42 -10.71
N ALA A 67 0.48 -7.39 -11.95
CA ALA A 67 -0.42 -6.35 -12.44
C ALA A 67 -1.76 -6.37 -11.70
N ALA A 68 -2.30 -7.57 -11.47
CA ALA A 68 -3.51 -7.80 -10.70
C ALA A 68 -3.33 -7.32 -9.23
N ALA A 69 -2.23 -7.71 -8.59
CA ALA A 69 -1.95 -7.34 -7.20
C ALA A 69 -1.80 -5.81 -7.04
N LEU A 70 -1.15 -5.14 -7.98
CA LEU A 70 -1.02 -3.68 -7.98
C LEU A 70 -2.38 -2.99 -8.13
N THR A 71 -3.22 -3.45 -9.06
CA THR A 71 -4.54 -2.88 -9.30
C THR A 71 -5.43 -3.01 -8.07
N ALA A 72 -5.43 -4.20 -7.44
CA ALA A 72 -6.18 -4.47 -6.22
C ALA A 72 -5.67 -3.67 -5.00
N ALA A 73 -4.38 -3.32 -4.97
CA ALA A 73 -3.83 -2.45 -3.92
C ALA A 73 -4.21 -0.98 -4.10
N VAL A 74 -4.41 -0.51 -5.34
CA VAL A 74 -4.83 0.88 -5.64
C VAL A 74 -6.33 1.08 -5.46
N ASP A 75 -7.14 0.11 -5.91
CA ASP A 75 -8.60 0.19 -5.85
C ASP A 75 -9.16 -0.94 -4.98
N LYS A 76 -9.56 -0.58 -3.75
CA LYS A 76 -10.16 -1.51 -2.77
C LYS A 76 -11.65 -1.75 -3.00
N THR A 77 -12.27 -1.15 -4.03
CA THR A 77 -13.71 -1.28 -4.26
C THR A 77 -14.12 -2.70 -4.68
N ASN A 78 -15.34 -3.11 -4.33
CA ASN A 78 -15.94 -4.39 -4.75
C ASN A 78 -15.93 -4.61 -6.27
N ASN A 79 -15.86 -3.55 -7.06
CA ASN A 79 -15.86 -3.64 -8.52
C ASN A 79 -14.49 -4.06 -9.05
N ALA A 80 -13.40 -3.50 -8.50
CA ALA A 80 -12.04 -3.93 -8.82
C ALA A 80 -11.82 -5.42 -8.51
N TRP A 81 -12.41 -5.91 -7.41
CA TRP A 81 -12.41 -7.33 -7.05
C TRP A 81 -13.04 -8.24 -8.11
N ASN A 82 -14.19 -7.83 -8.65
CA ASN A 82 -14.89 -8.61 -9.66
C ASN A 82 -14.12 -8.65 -10.98
N SER A 83 -13.54 -7.52 -11.39
CA SER A 83 -12.68 -7.44 -12.59
C SER A 83 -11.39 -8.24 -12.45
N LEU A 84 -10.82 -8.34 -11.24
CA LEU A 84 -9.63 -9.16 -10.96
C LEU A 84 -9.91 -10.64 -11.24
N ASN A 85 -11.01 -11.16 -10.71
CA ASN A 85 -11.40 -12.55 -10.91
C ASN A 85 -11.68 -12.86 -12.39
N GLU A 86 -12.17 -11.88 -13.13
CA GLU A 86 -12.42 -11.98 -14.57
C GLU A 86 -11.12 -12.01 -15.40
N VAL A 87 -10.16 -11.12 -15.12
CA VAL A 87 -8.83 -11.13 -15.78
C VAL A 87 -8.11 -12.45 -15.53
N LEU A 88 -8.22 -12.95 -14.30
CA LEU A 88 -7.59 -14.20 -13.90
C LEU A 88 -8.31 -15.44 -14.47
N SER A 89 -9.63 -15.39 -14.71
CA SER A 89 -10.33 -16.44 -15.43
C SER A 89 -10.02 -16.43 -16.93
N GLN A 90 -9.82 -15.24 -17.54
CA GLN A 90 -9.40 -15.13 -18.94
C GLN A 90 -8.03 -15.79 -19.19
N PHE A 91 -7.10 -15.72 -18.23
CA PHE A 91 -5.81 -16.43 -18.34
C PHE A 91 -5.99 -17.94 -18.54
N ARG A 92 -6.94 -18.54 -17.81
CA ARG A 92 -7.30 -19.96 -17.96
C ARG A 92 -7.98 -20.24 -19.30
N GLU A 93 -8.87 -19.36 -19.75
CA GLU A 93 -9.56 -19.51 -21.04
C GLU A 93 -8.62 -19.39 -22.25
N GLN A 94 -7.52 -18.63 -22.12
CA GLN A 94 -6.49 -18.53 -23.14
C GLN A 94 -5.59 -19.77 -23.25
N HIS A 95 -5.54 -20.61 -22.20
CA HIS A 95 -4.67 -21.78 -22.11
C HIS A 95 -5.42 -23.04 -21.65
N PRO A 96 -6.52 -23.45 -22.32
CA PRO A 96 -7.40 -24.51 -21.83
C PRO A 96 -6.73 -25.90 -21.81
N ASP A 97 -5.78 -26.13 -22.72
CA ASP A 97 -5.14 -27.45 -22.91
C ASP A 97 -3.78 -27.59 -22.19
N ASP A 98 -3.24 -26.50 -21.62
CA ASP A 98 -1.91 -26.50 -21.02
C ASP A 98 -1.90 -27.00 -19.57
N PHE A 99 -3.05 -27.05 -18.89
CA PHE A 99 -3.15 -27.33 -17.46
C PHE A 99 -4.06 -28.52 -17.12
N THR A 100 -3.64 -29.37 -16.19
CA THR A 100 -4.47 -30.42 -15.58
C THR A 100 -5.19 -29.92 -14.32
N SER A 101 -4.59 -28.98 -13.60
CA SER A 101 -5.23 -28.23 -12.52
C SER A 101 -4.74 -26.79 -12.50
N PHE A 102 -5.62 -25.89 -12.05
CA PHE A 102 -5.32 -24.48 -11.88
C PHE A 102 -6.13 -23.94 -10.71
N SER A 103 -5.46 -23.28 -9.77
CA SER A 103 -6.08 -22.64 -8.62
C SER A 103 -5.46 -21.27 -8.38
N ILE A 104 -6.31 -20.37 -7.88
CA ILE A 104 -5.94 -19.01 -7.51
C ILE A 104 -6.47 -18.77 -6.11
N ILE A 105 -5.63 -18.18 -5.26
CA ILE A 105 -5.99 -17.73 -3.93
C ILE A 105 -5.64 -16.25 -3.87
N THR A 106 -6.64 -15.42 -3.56
CA THR A 106 -6.50 -13.98 -3.36
C THR A 106 -6.94 -13.62 -1.95
N ARG A 107 -6.16 -12.84 -1.22
CA ARG A 107 -6.54 -12.39 0.13
C ARG A 107 -5.86 -11.10 0.54
N TRP A 108 -6.55 -10.31 1.34
CA TRP A 108 -5.91 -9.33 2.20
C TRP A 108 -5.26 -10.05 3.38
N THR A 109 -3.96 -9.90 3.55
CA THR A 109 -3.24 -10.38 4.73
C THR A 109 -3.27 -9.35 5.85
N SER A 110 -3.37 -8.06 5.50
CA SER A 110 -3.57 -6.94 6.41
C SER A 110 -4.34 -5.80 5.71
N ALA A 111 -4.51 -4.65 6.36
CA ALA A 111 -5.12 -3.47 5.72
C ALA A 111 -4.31 -2.94 4.53
N ASP A 112 -3.01 -3.25 4.47
CA ASP A 112 -2.05 -2.64 3.54
C ASP A 112 -1.29 -3.66 2.71
N GLU A 113 -1.66 -4.94 2.82
CA GLU A 113 -0.97 -6.01 2.13
C GLU A 113 -1.98 -6.96 1.49
N PHE A 114 -1.85 -7.08 0.17
CA PHE A 114 -2.68 -7.92 -0.65
C PHE A 114 -1.84 -9.01 -1.33
N GLU A 115 -2.26 -10.26 -1.17
CA GLU A 115 -1.55 -11.44 -1.68
C GLU A 115 -2.37 -12.15 -2.75
N ILE A 116 -1.71 -12.47 -3.87
CA ILE A 116 -2.18 -13.39 -4.90
C ILE A 116 -1.22 -14.58 -4.94
N ALA A 117 -1.76 -15.79 -4.83
CA ALA A 117 -1.03 -17.02 -5.03
C ALA A 117 -1.73 -17.83 -6.14
N MET A 118 -0.97 -18.20 -7.17
CA MET A 118 -1.48 -19.05 -8.25
C MET A 118 -0.70 -20.36 -8.26
N SER A 119 -1.41 -21.46 -8.46
CA SER A 119 -0.83 -22.80 -8.60
C SER A 119 -1.45 -23.50 -9.79
N ALA A 120 -0.61 -24.04 -10.67
CA ALA A 120 -1.00 -24.70 -11.88
C ALA A 120 -0.19 -25.99 -12.05
N THR A 121 -0.78 -26.99 -12.69
CA THR A 121 -0.10 -28.24 -13.02
C THR A 121 -0.09 -28.39 -14.54
N MET A 122 1.09 -28.31 -15.15
CA MET A 122 1.24 -28.32 -16.60
C MET A 122 1.44 -29.73 -17.14
N ARG A 123 0.74 -30.05 -18.22
CA ARG A 123 0.90 -31.33 -18.91
C ARG A 123 2.19 -31.32 -19.75
N THR A 124 3.06 -32.31 -19.54
CA THR A 124 4.23 -32.53 -20.40
C THR A 124 3.80 -32.97 -21.80
N MET A 125 4.45 -32.46 -22.85
CA MET A 125 4.15 -32.86 -24.23
C MET A 125 5.00 -34.06 -24.64
N ILE A 126 6.32 -33.95 -24.47
CA ILE A 126 7.26 -34.96 -24.99
C ILE A 126 7.44 -36.07 -23.95
N LEU A 127 7.48 -35.74 -22.66
CA LEU A 127 7.58 -36.75 -21.61
C LEU A 127 6.35 -37.65 -21.51
N ASN A 128 5.16 -37.08 -21.70
CA ASN A 128 3.90 -37.84 -21.69
C ASN A 128 3.78 -38.83 -22.87
N ALA A 129 4.56 -38.66 -23.93
CA ALA A 129 4.61 -39.61 -25.05
C ALA A 129 5.51 -40.83 -24.77
N LEU A 130 6.38 -40.77 -23.74
CA LEU A 130 7.28 -41.85 -23.37
C LEU A 130 6.66 -42.73 -22.27
N PRO A 131 6.47 -44.05 -22.50
CA PRO A 131 5.90 -44.94 -21.51
C PRO A 131 6.80 -45.01 -20.26
N GLY A 132 6.21 -44.73 -19.09
CA GLY A 132 6.91 -44.71 -17.80
C GLY A 132 7.56 -43.37 -17.43
N PHE A 133 7.54 -42.36 -18.31
CA PHE A 133 8.11 -41.03 -18.07
C PHE A 133 7.07 -39.89 -18.10
N GLY A 134 5.79 -40.20 -18.28
CA GLY A 134 4.71 -39.23 -18.18
C GLY A 134 4.61 -38.65 -16.77
N GLY A 135 4.59 -37.33 -16.67
CA GLY A 135 4.43 -36.59 -15.43
C GLY A 135 3.95 -35.18 -15.70
N ASP A 136 3.28 -34.58 -14.72
CA ASP A 136 2.92 -33.18 -14.78
C ASP A 136 3.98 -32.33 -14.07
N ILE A 137 4.17 -31.09 -14.53
CA ILE A 137 5.09 -30.13 -13.91
C ILE A 137 4.26 -29.12 -13.08
N PRO A 138 4.39 -29.10 -11.74
CA PRO A 138 3.74 -28.08 -10.92
C PRO A 138 4.45 -26.72 -11.09
N VAL A 139 3.66 -25.68 -11.26
CA VAL A 139 4.09 -24.29 -11.34
C VAL A 139 3.34 -23.49 -10.29
N SER A 140 4.06 -22.80 -9.42
CA SER A 140 3.48 -21.93 -8.41
C SER A 140 4.19 -20.57 -8.38
N ILE A 141 3.39 -19.53 -8.15
CA ILE A 141 3.84 -18.15 -8.01
C ILE A 141 3.13 -17.48 -6.84
N ARG A 142 3.76 -16.44 -6.31
CA ARG A 142 3.23 -15.57 -5.27
C ARG A 142 3.53 -14.13 -5.67
N SER A 143 2.55 -13.27 -5.55
CA SER A 143 2.71 -11.82 -5.68
C SER A 143 2.08 -11.16 -4.47
N VAL A 144 2.82 -10.22 -3.87
CA VAL A 144 2.32 -9.44 -2.74
C VAL A 144 2.47 -7.97 -3.07
N ALA A 145 1.35 -7.26 -3.11
CA ALA A 145 1.32 -5.81 -3.21
C ALA A 145 1.20 -5.22 -1.80
N LYS A 146 2.16 -4.37 -1.44
CA LYS A 146 2.17 -3.66 -0.16
C LYS A 146 1.98 -2.16 -0.37
N ILE A 147 0.94 -1.61 0.23
CA ILE A 147 0.66 -0.18 0.27
C ILE A 147 1.60 0.42 1.32
N LEU A 148 2.45 1.34 0.90
CA LEU A 148 3.33 2.08 1.80
C LEU A 148 2.61 3.31 2.34
N PRO A 149 2.83 3.65 3.62
CA PRO A 149 2.38 4.92 4.16
C PRO A 149 2.99 6.08 3.38
N LYS A 150 2.19 7.11 3.12
CA LYS A 150 2.72 8.33 2.51
C LYS A 150 3.58 9.08 3.52
N PRO A 151 4.77 9.56 3.12
CA PRO A 151 5.59 10.39 3.98
C PRO A 151 4.88 11.74 4.17
N VAL A 152 4.35 11.98 5.37
CA VAL A 152 3.86 13.29 5.76
C VAL A 152 5.08 14.15 6.09
N LYS A 153 5.17 15.34 5.46
CA LYS A 153 6.23 16.30 5.79
C LYS A 153 6.07 16.81 7.22
N LYS A 154 7.20 17.12 7.86
CA LYS A 154 7.17 17.83 9.15
C LYS A 154 6.45 19.18 8.96
N PRO A 155 5.73 19.67 9.99
CA PRO A 155 5.04 20.94 9.89
C PRO A 155 6.02 22.09 9.60
N GLU A 156 5.60 23.01 8.72
CA GLU A 156 6.38 24.18 8.28
C GLU A 156 6.50 25.21 9.40
N VAL A 157 5.45 25.32 10.21
CA VAL A 157 5.42 26.19 11.39
C VAL A 157 4.95 25.38 12.59
N LEU A 158 5.74 25.45 13.65
CA LEU A 158 5.40 25.00 14.99
C LEU A 158 5.64 26.16 15.93
N PHE A 159 4.57 26.73 16.45
CA PHE A 159 4.63 27.80 17.43
C PHE A 159 3.67 27.48 18.56
N LEU A 160 4.20 27.39 19.77
CA LEU A 160 3.41 27.30 20.99
C LEU A 160 3.85 28.47 21.86
N ASP A 161 2.90 29.28 22.31
CA ASP A 161 3.21 30.42 23.14
C ASP A 161 3.86 29.95 24.45
N GLY A 162 5.03 30.51 24.71
CA GLY A 162 5.74 30.27 25.94
C GLY A 162 5.01 30.88 27.13
N ASP A 163 4.28 31.97 26.98
CA ASP A 163 3.70 32.69 28.12
C ASP A 163 2.47 31.99 28.73
N ALA A 164 1.97 30.93 28.10
CA ALA A 164 0.94 30.07 28.68
C ALA A 164 1.41 29.44 30.00
N ALA A 165 0.59 29.55 31.07
CA ALA A 165 0.90 28.95 32.37
C ALA A 165 0.81 27.41 32.35
N ASP A 166 0.02 26.89 31.42
CA ASP A 166 -0.24 25.47 31.24
C ASP A 166 0.88 24.79 30.45
N TYR A 167 1.07 23.51 30.69
CA TYR A 167 1.93 22.69 29.86
C TYR A 167 1.15 22.17 28.66
N ASN A 168 1.54 22.59 27.46
CA ASN A 168 0.94 22.16 26.21
C ASN A 168 1.93 21.36 25.39
N ARG A 169 1.54 20.15 24.98
CA ARG A 169 2.31 19.29 24.07
C ARG A 169 1.42 18.83 22.94
N ILE A 170 1.95 18.90 21.73
CA ILE A 170 1.24 18.42 20.54
C ILE A 170 1.77 17.07 20.12
N TYR A 171 0.83 16.19 19.79
CA TYR A 171 1.06 14.91 19.17
C TYR A 171 0.46 14.86 17.77
N VAL A 172 1.09 14.07 16.91
CA VAL A 172 0.53 13.60 15.65
C VAL A 172 0.40 12.08 15.73
N TYR A 173 -0.66 11.53 15.17
CA TYR A 173 -0.95 10.09 15.19
C TYR A 173 -1.77 9.67 13.97
N CYS A 174 -1.87 8.36 13.72
CA CYS A 174 -2.76 7.81 12.71
C CYS A 174 -4.04 7.29 13.35
N PHE A 175 -5.18 7.60 12.74
CA PHE A 175 -6.49 7.24 13.24
C PHE A 175 -7.27 6.40 12.22
N ASP A 176 -7.76 5.23 12.65
CA ASP A 176 -8.67 4.37 11.91
C ASP A 176 -10.09 4.46 12.49
N LYS A 177 -11.00 5.07 11.75
CA LYS A 177 -12.42 5.22 12.16
C LYS A 177 -13.10 3.87 12.40
N ASN A 178 -12.71 2.82 11.68
CA ASN A 178 -13.33 1.49 11.79
C ASN A 178 -12.95 0.80 13.10
N LYS A 179 -11.83 1.20 13.70
CA LYS A 179 -11.28 0.65 14.96
C LYS A 179 -11.56 1.53 16.17
N LYS A 180 -12.43 2.55 16.06
CA LYS A 180 -12.75 3.48 17.17
C LYS A 180 -13.22 2.78 18.46
N ASN A 181 -13.79 1.58 18.35
CA ASN A 181 -14.30 0.79 19.48
C ASN A 181 -13.27 -0.18 20.09
N GLU A 182 -12.07 -0.26 19.52
CA GLU A 182 -10.96 -1.06 20.07
C GLU A 182 -10.34 -0.40 21.31
N PRO A 183 -9.54 -1.11 22.13
CA PRO A 183 -8.97 -0.56 23.36
C PRO A 183 -8.11 0.70 23.17
N ASP A 184 -7.40 0.80 22.06
CA ASP A 184 -6.60 1.97 21.65
C ASP A 184 -7.43 3.05 20.93
N LYS A 185 -8.72 2.76 20.69
CA LYS A 185 -9.68 3.58 19.94
C LYS A 185 -9.25 3.82 18.49
N GLY A 186 -8.50 2.89 17.89
CA GLY A 186 -8.00 3.01 16.52
C GLY A 186 -6.90 4.06 16.36
N ARG A 187 -6.17 4.38 17.43
CA ARG A 187 -5.13 5.41 17.45
C ARG A 187 -3.75 4.76 17.59
N ARG A 188 -2.86 5.00 16.63
CA ARG A 188 -1.50 4.45 16.65
C ARG A 188 -0.43 5.49 16.35
N ASP A 189 0.81 5.14 16.68
CA ASP A 189 2.01 5.94 16.43
C ASP A 189 1.94 7.37 16.99
N LEU A 190 1.40 7.52 18.21
CA LEU A 190 1.34 8.81 18.91
C LEU A 190 2.76 9.40 19.08
N THR A 191 3.04 10.44 18.30
CA THR A 191 4.37 11.04 18.19
C THR A 191 4.32 12.48 18.67
N ALA A 192 5.06 12.79 19.74
CA ALA A 192 5.19 14.16 20.23
C ALA A 192 6.09 14.98 19.28
N ILE A 193 5.60 16.15 18.84
CA ILE A 193 6.30 16.98 17.86
C ILE A 193 6.76 18.33 18.42
N SER A 194 6.11 18.84 19.46
CA SER A 194 6.41 20.14 20.07
C SER A 194 5.77 20.29 21.44
N ASP A 195 6.36 21.11 22.30
CA ASP A 195 5.78 21.59 23.55
C ASP A 195 6.16 23.05 23.85
N ASN A 196 5.48 23.69 24.80
CA ASN A 196 5.77 25.06 25.24
C ASN A 196 6.75 25.15 26.42
N ALA A 197 7.46 24.05 26.74
CA ALA A 197 8.46 23.99 27.81
C ALA A 197 9.91 23.94 27.27
N GLY A 198 10.09 24.11 25.95
CA GLY A 198 11.39 24.15 25.31
C GLY A 198 12.00 22.77 25.04
N THR A 199 11.19 21.70 25.05
CA THR A 199 11.67 20.36 24.70
C THR A 199 12.00 20.28 23.21
N VAL A 200 13.20 19.79 22.89
CA VAL A 200 13.59 19.49 21.50
C VAL A 200 13.27 18.03 21.21
N TYR A 201 12.30 17.77 20.34
CA TYR A 201 11.91 16.42 19.94
C TYR A 201 12.69 15.96 18.70
N ASN A 202 13.33 14.79 18.80
CA ASN A 202 13.80 14.06 17.63
C ASN A 202 12.72 13.03 17.25
N TYR A 203 11.99 13.30 16.18
CA TYR A 203 10.86 12.48 15.76
C TYR A 203 10.82 12.26 14.25
N THR A 204 10.13 11.18 13.89
CA THR A 204 9.71 10.84 12.53
C THR A 204 8.19 10.96 12.48
N MET A 205 7.66 11.57 11.42
CA MET A 205 6.21 11.68 11.25
C MET A 205 5.58 10.28 11.14
N PRO A 206 4.42 10.03 11.78
CA PRO A 206 3.74 8.75 11.65
C PRO A 206 3.26 8.57 10.20
N GLY A 207 3.39 7.35 9.70
CA GLY A 207 2.97 6.97 8.36
C GLY A 207 1.61 6.29 8.41
N CYS A 208 0.56 7.00 7.99
CA CYS A 208 -0.79 6.45 7.97
C CYS A 208 -1.03 5.64 6.69
N THR A 209 -1.76 4.55 6.83
CA THR A 209 -1.97 3.56 5.77
C THR A 209 -3.44 3.19 5.63
N GLY A 210 -3.81 2.55 4.51
CA GLY A 210 -5.18 2.14 4.27
C GLY A 210 -6.20 3.27 4.41
N ASP A 211 -7.17 3.09 5.31
CA ASP A 211 -8.24 4.06 5.62
C ASP A 211 -7.87 4.99 6.80
N GLU A 212 -6.62 4.94 7.26
CA GLU A 212 -6.15 5.78 8.36
C GLU A 212 -5.96 7.23 7.93
N THR A 213 -6.29 8.16 8.82
CA THR A 213 -6.09 9.60 8.63
C THR A 213 -5.04 10.12 9.58
N LEU A 214 -4.27 11.11 9.10
CA LEU A 214 -3.38 11.86 9.98
C LEU A 214 -4.21 12.72 10.94
N SER A 215 -3.96 12.56 12.22
CA SER A 215 -4.68 13.23 13.30
C SER A 215 -3.73 13.92 14.26
N VAL A 216 -4.24 14.93 14.96
CA VAL A 216 -3.49 15.76 15.90
C VAL A 216 -4.12 15.68 17.29
N MET A 217 -3.30 15.71 18.33
CA MET A 217 -3.78 15.71 19.71
C MET A 217 -3.08 16.77 20.54
N LEU A 218 -3.87 17.55 21.28
CA LEU A 218 -3.38 18.47 22.30
C LEU A 218 -3.41 17.78 23.66
N HIS A 219 -2.23 17.67 24.27
CA HIS A 219 -2.04 17.30 25.66
C HIS A 219 -1.81 18.57 26.45
N ASN A 220 -2.78 18.92 27.29
CA ASN A 220 -2.76 20.12 28.13
C ASN A 220 -2.76 19.68 29.60
N VAL A 221 -1.86 20.25 30.40
CA VAL A 221 -1.85 20.09 31.86
C VAL A 221 -1.81 21.46 32.49
N ALA A 222 -2.88 21.79 33.22
CA ALA A 222 -3.04 23.12 33.79
C ALA A 222 -1.92 23.46 34.80
N TRP A 223 -1.40 24.69 34.74
CA TRP A 223 -0.40 25.24 35.67
C TRP A 223 0.90 24.44 35.78
N ALA A 224 1.17 23.56 34.81
CA ALA A 224 2.26 22.59 34.90
C ALA A 224 3.48 22.97 34.06
N LYS A 225 3.50 24.12 33.37
CA LYS A 225 4.59 24.50 32.45
C LYS A 225 5.98 24.33 33.10
N ASN A 226 6.15 24.88 34.30
CA ASN A 226 7.43 24.86 35.02
C ASN A 226 7.60 23.61 35.92
N ASN A 227 6.63 22.70 35.97
CA ASN A 227 6.65 21.52 36.83
C ASN A 227 6.66 20.23 35.99
N ARG A 228 7.86 19.81 35.57
CA ARG A 228 8.05 18.62 34.74
C ARG A 228 7.49 17.32 35.33
N ALA A 229 7.45 17.20 36.66
CA ALA A 229 6.89 16.02 37.31
C ALA A 229 5.36 15.91 37.14
N ALA A 230 4.68 17.03 36.85
CA ALA A 230 3.23 17.08 36.66
C ALA A 230 2.80 16.83 35.20
N TRP A 231 3.72 16.86 34.22
CA TRP A 231 3.38 16.78 32.80
C TRP A 231 2.64 15.50 32.40
N GLU A 232 2.84 14.40 33.13
CA GLU A 232 2.14 13.12 32.89
C GLU A 232 1.18 12.77 34.04
N GLY A 233 1.01 13.68 35.01
CA GLY A 233 0.15 13.47 36.17
C GLY A 233 -1.33 13.51 35.78
N PRO A 234 -2.21 12.83 36.54
CA PRO A 234 -3.64 12.82 36.25
C PRO A 234 -4.36 14.13 36.63
N ARG A 235 -3.71 15.01 37.39
CA ARG A 235 -4.33 16.22 37.91
C ARG A 235 -4.41 17.27 36.82
N ASP A 236 -5.64 17.69 36.50
CA ASP A 236 -5.94 18.74 35.52
C ASP A 236 -5.32 18.47 34.13
N LEU A 237 -5.25 17.18 33.77
CA LEU A 237 -4.81 16.69 32.47
C LEU A 237 -5.98 16.60 31.51
N TYR A 238 -5.86 17.27 30.37
CA TYR A 238 -6.81 17.26 29.28
C TYR A 238 -6.14 16.75 28.00
N ARG A 239 -6.82 15.84 27.29
CA ARG A 239 -6.35 15.28 26.03
C ARG A 239 -7.42 15.42 24.96
N TYR A 240 -7.16 16.28 23.98
CA TYR A 240 -8.07 16.57 22.89
C TYR A 240 -7.57 15.89 21.63
N TYR A 241 -8.21 14.79 21.26
CA TYR A 241 -7.90 14.01 20.06
C TYR A 241 -8.73 14.53 18.90
N SER A 242 -8.12 14.79 17.74
CA SER A 242 -8.88 15.25 16.57
C SER A 242 -9.68 14.13 15.90
N ASP A 243 -9.24 12.87 16.05
CA ASP A 243 -9.84 11.66 15.45
C ASP A 243 -10.38 11.94 14.05
N THR A 244 -9.48 12.41 13.17
CA THR A 244 -9.83 13.07 11.91
C THR A 244 -10.55 12.10 10.99
N VAL A 245 -11.62 12.52 10.32
CA VAL A 245 -12.31 11.74 9.29
C VAL A 245 -12.40 12.58 8.03
N ILE A 246 -12.23 11.97 6.86
CA ILE A 246 -12.44 12.65 5.58
C ILE A 246 -13.87 12.34 5.11
N GLU A 247 -14.69 13.39 4.96
CA GLU A 247 -16.05 13.31 4.45
C GLU A 247 -16.16 14.28 3.27
N ASP A 248 -16.49 13.77 2.08
CA ASP A 248 -16.53 14.54 0.82
C ASP A 248 -15.25 15.34 0.52
N GLY A 249 -14.08 14.74 0.80
CA GLY A 249 -12.76 15.39 0.62
C GLY A 249 -12.39 16.39 1.73
N ILE A 250 -13.31 16.66 2.67
CA ILE A 250 -13.10 17.64 3.75
C ILE A 250 -12.76 16.91 5.05
N GLN A 251 -11.68 17.33 5.70
CA GLN A 251 -11.34 16.82 7.02
C GLN A 251 -12.32 17.34 8.08
N LYS A 252 -12.86 16.41 8.87
CA LYS A 252 -13.71 16.65 10.04
C LYS A 252 -12.96 16.19 11.29
N TYR A 253 -13.11 16.95 12.36
CA TYR A 253 -12.44 16.68 13.63
C TYR A 253 -13.48 16.41 14.73
N ASP A 254 -13.27 15.39 15.54
CA ASP A 254 -14.13 14.99 16.67
C ASP A 254 -13.43 15.24 18.00
N PHE A 255 -13.64 16.43 18.56
CA PHE A 255 -13.17 16.78 19.90
C PHE A 255 -14.21 16.53 21.00
N GLY A 256 -15.16 15.61 20.80
CA GLY A 256 -16.19 15.30 21.81
C GLY A 256 -17.08 16.49 22.17
N GLY A 257 -17.30 17.41 21.22
CA GLY A 257 -18.07 18.65 21.41
C GLY A 257 -17.27 19.86 21.90
N SER A 258 -15.97 19.70 22.22
CA SER A 258 -15.10 20.82 22.60
C SER A 258 -14.75 21.69 21.38
N LYS A 259 -14.86 23.00 21.53
CA LYS A 259 -14.50 24.01 20.52
C LYS A 259 -13.06 24.46 20.72
N ILE A 260 -12.12 23.54 20.52
CA ILE A 260 -10.70 23.75 20.89
C ILE A 260 -9.76 23.99 19.71
N LEU A 261 -10.24 23.82 18.48
CA LEU A 261 -9.45 23.91 17.26
C LEU A 261 -10.13 24.78 16.21
N GLU A 262 -9.39 25.77 15.69
CA GLU A 262 -9.68 26.47 14.45
C GLU A 262 -8.79 25.90 13.33
N ALA A 263 -9.42 25.46 12.23
CA ALA A 263 -8.72 24.88 11.10
C ALA A 263 -9.02 25.67 9.82
N ILE A 264 -7.99 26.07 9.09
CA ILE A 264 -8.11 26.93 7.89
C ILE A 264 -7.18 26.43 6.79
N VAL A 265 -7.73 26.25 5.58
CA VAL A 265 -6.92 25.99 4.37
C VAL A 265 -6.39 27.31 3.82
N CYS A 266 -5.08 27.36 3.59
CA CYS A 266 -4.41 28.43 2.86
C CYS A 266 -3.88 27.89 1.53
N ASP A 267 -3.99 28.67 0.46
CA ASP A 267 -3.45 28.27 -0.85
C ASP A 267 -1.93 28.34 -0.89
N THR A 268 -1.32 29.17 -0.04
CA THR A 268 0.14 29.30 0.09
C THR A 268 0.53 29.51 1.55
N LEU A 269 1.76 29.15 1.90
CA LEU A 269 2.30 29.39 3.25
C LEU A 269 2.26 30.88 3.64
N ALA A 270 2.42 31.79 2.68
CA ALA A 270 2.36 33.23 2.92
C ALA A 270 0.96 33.70 3.37
N GLN A 271 -0.11 33.05 2.89
CA GLN A 271 -1.48 33.33 3.31
C GLN A 271 -1.79 32.82 4.72
N CYS A 272 -1.09 31.79 5.20
CA CYS A 272 -1.25 31.25 6.57
C CYS A 272 -0.63 32.18 7.64
N LYS A 273 -1.08 33.42 7.66
CA LYS A 273 -0.73 34.44 8.65
C LYS A 273 -1.99 35.13 9.17
N PRO A 274 -1.94 35.74 10.36
CA PRO A 274 -2.96 36.66 10.84
C PRO A 274 -3.34 37.73 9.81
N LYS A 275 -4.62 38.13 9.76
CA LYS A 275 -5.12 39.18 8.86
C LYS A 275 -4.38 40.51 9.01
N ASN A 276 -4.01 40.89 10.23
CA ASN A 276 -3.21 42.10 10.49
C ASN A 276 -1.76 42.00 9.98
N GLN A 277 -1.31 40.81 9.55
CA GLN A 277 -0.01 40.55 8.95
C GLN A 277 -0.11 40.21 7.46
N GLY A 278 -1.26 40.48 6.82
CA GLY A 278 -1.48 40.27 5.39
C GLY A 278 -1.88 38.84 5.00
N GLY A 279 -2.21 37.98 5.95
CA GLY A 279 -2.75 36.64 5.68
C GLY A 279 -4.26 36.54 5.83
N ILE A 280 -4.77 35.31 5.93
CA ILE A 280 -6.22 35.02 5.99
C ILE A 280 -6.71 34.54 7.35
N ILE A 281 -5.80 34.24 8.29
CA ILE A 281 -6.15 33.74 9.63
C ILE A 281 -6.84 34.86 10.41
N PRO A 282 -8.07 34.64 10.94
CA PRO A 282 -8.76 35.67 11.68
C PRO A 282 -8.01 36.07 12.96
N THR A 283 -8.27 37.27 13.43
CA THR A 283 -7.57 37.88 14.56
C THR A 283 -8.57 38.39 15.59
N GLY A 284 -8.13 38.47 16.85
CA GLY A 284 -8.94 38.93 17.98
C GLY A 284 -9.51 37.78 18.81
N SER A 285 -10.12 38.13 19.94
CA SER A 285 -10.66 37.21 20.94
C SER A 285 -12.17 37.01 20.82
N ASN A 286 -12.70 36.08 21.62
CA ASN A 286 -14.08 35.64 21.74
C ASN A 286 -14.69 35.16 20.41
N ARG A 287 -13.87 34.46 19.62
CA ARG A 287 -14.27 33.98 18.30
C ARG A 287 -14.88 32.59 18.40
N THR A 288 -15.79 32.28 17.49
CA THR A 288 -16.18 30.87 17.26
C THR A 288 -15.15 30.26 16.32
N PRO A 289 -14.52 29.12 16.67
CA PRO A 289 -13.51 28.52 15.83
C PRO A 289 -14.16 28.06 14.53
N LYS A 290 -13.46 28.31 13.43
CA LYS A 290 -13.91 27.86 12.12
C LYS A 290 -13.56 26.38 11.94
N PRO A 291 -14.54 25.49 11.67
CA PRO A 291 -14.23 24.17 11.18
C PRO A 291 -13.65 24.26 9.77
N LEU A 292 -12.94 23.22 9.34
CA LEU A 292 -12.52 23.11 7.94
C LEU A 292 -13.76 23.00 7.04
N ASP A 293 -13.86 23.90 6.07
CA ASP A 293 -14.99 24.04 5.15
C ASP A 293 -14.62 23.75 3.69
N LYS A 294 -13.36 23.42 3.43
CA LYS A 294 -12.82 23.13 2.09
C LYS A 294 -11.87 21.95 2.15
N GLU A 295 -11.79 21.25 1.01
CA GLU A 295 -10.76 20.24 0.76
C GLU A 295 -9.37 20.88 0.75
N CYS A 296 -8.37 20.12 1.19
CA CYS A 296 -6.99 20.57 1.15
C CYS A 296 -6.17 19.77 0.14
N ASP A 297 -5.88 20.43 -0.99
CA ASP A 297 -5.08 19.89 -2.09
C ASP A 297 -3.58 19.84 -1.78
N GLU A 298 -2.82 19.07 -2.56
CA GLU A 298 -1.39 18.74 -2.33
C GLU A 298 -0.44 19.93 -2.14
N ASP A 299 -0.76 21.06 -2.76
CA ASP A 299 0.06 22.28 -2.75
C ASP A 299 -0.40 23.32 -1.72
N LYS A 300 -1.45 22.98 -0.96
CA LYS A 300 -2.05 23.86 0.03
C LYS A 300 -1.53 23.54 1.43
N TYR A 301 -1.92 24.39 2.37
CA TYR A 301 -1.52 24.31 3.77
C TYR A 301 -2.75 24.32 4.67
N ILE A 302 -2.73 23.55 5.75
CA ILE A 302 -3.72 23.67 6.83
C ILE A 302 -3.04 24.35 8.01
N TYR A 303 -3.65 25.46 8.43
CA TYR A 303 -3.42 26.07 9.71
C TYR A 303 -4.30 25.41 10.77
N TYR A 304 -3.69 25.05 11.89
CA TYR A 304 -4.33 24.61 13.12
C TYR A 304 -4.01 25.61 14.23
N GLY A 305 -5.04 26.33 14.68
CA GLY A 305 -5.01 27.20 15.86
C GLY A 305 -5.71 26.52 17.02
N TRP A 306 -4.98 26.22 18.10
CA TRP A 306 -5.57 25.64 19.30
C TRP A 306 -5.84 26.71 20.35
N GLU A 307 -6.88 26.47 21.12
CA GLU A 307 -7.16 27.21 22.34
C GLU A 307 -6.25 26.70 23.48
N ASP A 308 -5.50 27.60 24.11
CA ASP A 308 -4.57 27.29 25.20
C ASP A 308 -5.27 27.11 26.56
N ARG A 309 -6.50 27.63 26.72
CA ARG A 309 -7.36 27.54 27.92
C ARG A 309 -8.69 26.79 27.68
N PRO A 310 -8.66 25.47 27.53
CA PRO A 310 -9.86 24.67 27.39
C PRO A 310 -10.84 24.80 28.58
N PRO A 311 -12.16 24.82 28.36
CA PRO A 311 -13.14 24.67 29.43
C PRO A 311 -12.89 23.37 30.24
N PRO A 312 -13.13 23.37 31.58
CA PRO A 312 -14.04 24.25 32.30
C PRO A 312 -13.39 25.38 33.12
N ARG A 313 -12.10 25.71 32.92
CA ARG A 313 -11.41 26.66 33.82
C ARG A 313 -10.93 27.92 33.09
N ASP A 314 -11.10 29.02 33.83
CA ASP A 314 -10.51 30.34 33.66
C ASP A 314 -10.66 30.98 32.27
N GLY A 315 -11.92 31.19 31.86
CA GLY A 315 -12.28 32.12 30.78
C GLY A 315 -11.37 32.07 29.56
N SER A 316 -11.58 31.05 28.72
CA SER A 316 -11.05 31.01 27.35
C SER A 316 -11.25 32.37 26.68
N ASP A 317 -10.18 32.95 26.16
CA ASP A 317 -10.30 34.14 25.33
C ASP A 317 -10.63 33.78 23.88
N SER A 318 -10.68 32.47 23.54
CA SER A 318 -11.21 31.94 22.27
C SER A 318 -10.58 32.63 21.06
N ASP A 319 -9.27 32.84 21.11
CA ASP A 319 -8.52 33.58 20.12
C ASP A 319 -7.71 32.68 19.16
N TYR A 320 -7.52 31.41 19.53
CA TYR A 320 -6.92 30.32 18.75
C TYR A 320 -5.58 30.68 18.08
N ASN A 321 -4.75 31.50 18.73
CA ASN A 321 -3.49 31.96 18.14
C ASN A 321 -2.23 31.70 18.98
N ASP A 322 -2.37 31.27 20.23
CA ASP A 322 -1.24 30.93 21.09
C ASP A 322 -0.55 29.63 20.66
N ILE A 323 -1.32 28.66 20.17
CA ILE A 323 -0.79 27.37 19.71
C ILE A 323 -1.13 27.21 18.24
N ARG A 324 -0.10 27.30 17.39
CA ARG A 324 -0.20 27.34 15.94
C ARG A 324 0.66 26.28 15.29
N ILE A 325 0.03 25.53 14.40
CA ILE A 325 0.69 24.52 13.60
C ILE A 325 0.27 24.68 12.17
N ILE A 326 1.24 24.65 11.25
CA ILE A 326 0.95 24.69 9.82
C ILE A 326 1.54 23.43 9.19
N PHE A 327 0.68 22.60 8.63
CA PHE A 327 1.08 21.45 7.82
C PHE A 327 0.89 21.77 6.34
N GLN A 328 1.82 21.30 5.51
CA GLN A 328 1.50 21.09 4.10
C GLN A 328 0.49 19.95 4.01
N CYS A 329 -0.51 20.11 3.15
CA CYS A 329 -1.52 19.09 2.98
C CYS A 329 -0.94 17.82 2.37
N PRO A 330 -1.40 16.64 2.84
CA PRO A 330 -0.91 15.38 2.31
C PRO A 330 -1.24 15.29 0.82
N GLN A 331 -0.34 14.73 0.03
CA GLN A 331 -0.57 14.48 -1.39
C GLN A 331 -1.79 13.57 -1.57
N ASN A 332 -2.74 13.99 -2.43
CA ASN A 332 -3.90 13.27 -2.96
C ASN A 332 -3.47 11.83 -3.35
N PRO A 333 -4.34 10.81 -3.25
CA PRO A 333 -3.93 9.42 -3.02
C PRO A 333 -3.34 8.72 -4.25
N GLU A 334 -2.16 9.11 -4.71
CA GLU A 334 -1.26 8.18 -5.40
C GLU A 334 -0.57 7.31 -4.33
N PHE A 335 -1.12 6.13 -4.07
CA PHE A 335 -0.55 5.14 -3.17
C PHE A 335 0.82 4.70 -3.71
N MET A 336 1.87 4.76 -2.88
CA MET A 336 3.11 4.07 -3.20
C MET A 336 2.93 2.59 -2.92
N VAL A 337 2.83 1.77 -3.97
CA VAL A 337 2.70 0.31 -3.85
C VAL A 337 4.02 -0.35 -4.22
N VAL A 338 4.50 -1.26 -3.39
CA VAL A 338 5.67 -2.11 -3.69
C VAL A 338 5.21 -3.54 -3.92
N LEU A 339 5.71 -4.15 -5.00
CA LEU A 339 5.46 -5.55 -5.33
C LEU A 339 6.60 -6.43 -4.83
N TYR A 340 6.25 -7.52 -4.16
CA TYR A 340 7.14 -8.60 -3.77
C TYR A 340 6.73 -9.88 -4.51
N ARG A 341 7.73 -10.67 -4.92
CA ARG A 341 7.58 -11.95 -5.62
C ARG A 341 8.13 -13.08 -4.76
#